data_AF-A0A6P6KTE3-F1
#
_entry.id   AF-A0A6P6KTE3-F1
#
_cell.length_a   1.000
_cell.length_b   1.000
_cell.length_c   1.000
_cell.angle_alpha   90.00
_cell.angle_beta   90.00
_cell.angle_gamma   90.00
#
_symmetry.space_group_name_H-M   'P 1'
#
loop_
_entity.id
_entity.type
_entity.pdbx_description
1 polymer ?
#
loop_
_entity_poly.entity_id
_entity_poly.type
_entity_poly.pdbx_seq_one_letter_code
_entity_poly.pdbx_strand_id
1 'polypeptide(L)'
;MADSMMSKAATMEIPFNSNGDSRNLAEDDSLEQAAKSQWRLREKVGSPAGLRDLQQVMVSGPNLNETSIVSGGYGGTTEGIIPTSSIKGPAVRLNIDFLGNRRIPNEGQGSNMHHSSSNSSTTAEEATRGIAVEKFDIMKKWGLSTYKCTKQMISERFGRGSRTVDLELEAQIEVLRETKRKYENVLRLARALTNHFYSMVQTQHALGDTFADLSQKSPELRDEFGYNAETQKLLCKNGETLLGAINYFVSSINTLVNKTMEDTLMTIKMYENARLEFDAHRADLEELNMGPRDAVTMARIEAAQQQYQIHKEKYERLRSDVSIKLKFLEENRVKVMHKQLLLFHNAISAYFAGNQQQLEQTLKEFNIKLKPPGADKPSWLEEQ
;
A
#
# COMPACT_ATOMS: atom_id res chain seq x y z
N MET A 1 27.55 52.84 23.81
CA MET A 1 26.89 51.60 24.23
C MET A 1 26.08 51.06 23.07
N ALA A 2 26.67 50.14 22.31
CA ALA A 2 26.01 49.32 21.29
C ALA A 2 26.98 48.18 20.97
N ASP A 3 26.87 47.06 21.69
CA ASP A 3 27.63 45.85 21.41
C ASP A 3 26.86 44.96 20.43
N SER A 4 27.55 44.61 19.34
CA SER A 4 27.15 43.64 18.34
C SER A 4 27.81 42.30 18.69
N MET A 5 27.01 41.26 18.96
CA MET A 5 27.50 39.89 19.13
C MET A 5 27.01 39.01 17.97
N MET A 6 27.92 38.72 17.03
CA MET A 6 27.85 37.54 16.17
C MET A 6 28.83 36.50 16.73
N SER A 7 28.33 35.37 17.23
CA SER A 7 29.17 34.22 17.62
C SER A 7 29.42 33.30 16.43
N LYS A 8 30.71 33.02 16.22
CA LYS A 8 31.30 32.19 15.16
C LYS A 8 31.26 30.71 15.53
N ALA A 9 31.18 29.88 14.50
CA ALA A 9 31.25 28.42 14.55
C ALA A 9 32.60 27.92 15.13
N ALA A 10 32.54 26.85 15.91
CA ALA A 10 33.71 26.16 16.47
C ALA A 10 34.23 25.09 15.49
N THR A 11 35.45 25.29 15.02
CA THR A 11 36.29 24.28 14.36
C THR A 11 37.07 23.54 15.46
N MET A 12 36.95 22.21 15.53
CA MET A 12 37.72 21.40 16.47
C MET A 12 38.73 20.57 15.68
N GLU A 13 40.01 20.92 15.81
CA GLU A 13 41.14 20.18 15.24
C GLU A 13 41.40 18.90 16.03
N ILE A 14 41.69 17.80 15.32
CA ILE A 14 42.11 16.51 15.89
C ILE A 14 43.62 16.38 15.67
N PRO A 15 44.44 16.15 16.70
CA PRO A 15 45.88 16.03 16.55
C PRO A 15 46.28 14.67 15.97
N PHE A 16 47.16 14.69 14.96
CA PHE A 16 47.89 13.53 14.46
C PHE A 16 48.99 13.14 15.45
N ASN A 17 49.01 11.89 15.91
CA ASN A 17 50.19 11.29 16.54
C ASN A 17 50.69 10.14 15.67
N SER A 18 51.87 10.35 15.10
CA SER A 18 52.66 9.36 14.38
C SER A 18 53.45 8.52 15.37
N ASN A 19 53.25 7.20 15.37
CA ASN A 19 54.33 6.22 15.56
C ASN A 19 53.79 4.80 15.30
N GLY A 20 54.50 4.06 14.45
CA GLY A 20 54.08 2.76 13.95
C GLY A 20 54.24 1.63 14.95
N ASP A 21 53.39 0.62 14.81
CA ASP A 21 53.75 -0.78 14.96
C ASP A 21 52.69 -1.65 14.24
N SER A 22 53.07 -2.23 13.11
CA SER A 22 52.24 -3.17 12.35
C SER A 22 52.42 -4.57 12.93
N ARG A 23 51.54 -5.03 13.82
CA ARG A 23 51.40 -6.45 14.18
C ARG A 23 49.97 -6.79 14.63
N ASN A 24 49.31 -7.63 13.82
CA ASN A 24 48.13 -8.47 14.09
C ASN A 24 46.96 -7.85 14.89
N LEU A 25 45.96 -7.33 14.18
CA LEU A 25 44.59 -7.15 14.70
C LEU A 25 43.70 -8.27 14.14
N ALA A 26 42.99 -8.96 15.04
CA ALA A 26 42.09 -10.05 14.71
C ALA A 26 40.88 -9.55 13.90
N GLU A 27 40.52 -10.28 12.85
CA GLU A 27 39.34 -10.07 12.03
C GLU A 27 38.07 -10.31 12.88
N ASP A 28 37.16 -9.32 12.93
CA ASP A 28 35.88 -9.43 13.61
C ASP A 28 34.88 -10.22 12.76
N ASP A 29 34.94 -11.55 12.87
CA ASP A 29 34.09 -12.53 12.17
C ASP A 29 32.68 -12.69 12.77
N SER A 30 32.27 -11.83 13.69
CA SER A 30 31.06 -12.01 14.52
C SER A 30 29.77 -12.06 13.69
N LEU A 31 29.70 -11.34 12.57
CA LEU A 31 28.52 -11.31 11.68
C LEU A 31 28.44 -12.55 10.77
N GLU A 32 29.57 -13.05 10.29
CA GLU A 32 29.62 -14.24 9.44
C GLU A 32 29.36 -15.52 10.26
N GLN A 33 29.83 -15.55 11.52
CA GLN A 33 29.52 -16.64 12.45
C GLN A 33 28.05 -16.65 12.89
N ALA A 34 27.40 -15.49 13.03
CA ALA A 34 25.97 -15.41 13.32
C ALA A 34 25.11 -15.99 12.18
N ALA A 35 25.45 -15.66 10.93
CA ALA A 35 24.80 -16.23 9.76
C ALA A 35 25.04 -17.75 9.68
N LYS A 36 26.28 -18.23 9.81
CA LYS A 36 26.61 -19.67 9.78
C LYS A 36 25.93 -20.46 10.92
N SER A 37 25.77 -19.86 12.10
CA SER A 37 25.07 -20.48 13.23
C SER A 37 23.57 -20.63 12.98
N GLN A 38 22.95 -19.63 12.34
CA GLN A 38 21.53 -19.69 11.94
C GLN A 38 21.28 -20.75 10.85
N TRP A 39 22.22 -20.89 9.90
CA TRP A 39 22.19 -21.96 8.90
C TRP A 39 22.40 -23.36 9.50
N ARG A 40 23.31 -23.54 10.47
CA ARG A 40 23.49 -24.84 11.16
C ARG A 40 22.32 -25.24 12.05
N LEU A 41 21.63 -24.26 12.67
CA LEU A 41 20.42 -24.54 13.45
C LEU A 41 19.26 -25.01 12.56
N ARG A 42 19.21 -24.53 11.31
CA ARG A 42 18.27 -24.94 10.26
C ARG A 42 18.51 -26.36 9.73
N GLU A 43 19.73 -26.88 9.84
CA GLU A 43 20.08 -28.25 9.44
C GLU A 43 19.73 -29.28 10.53
N LYS A 44 19.73 -28.86 11.80
CA LYS A 44 19.43 -29.73 12.96
C LYS A 44 17.94 -29.82 13.30
N VAL A 45 17.10 -28.91 12.81
CA VAL A 45 15.65 -28.92 13.02
C VAL A 45 14.97 -29.06 11.66
N GLY A 46 14.56 -30.29 11.34
CA GLY A 46 13.99 -30.65 10.03
C GLY A 46 12.90 -29.70 9.54
N SER A 47 12.92 -29.41 8.23
CA SER A 47 11.99 -28.52 7.52
C SER A 47 10.51 -28.84 7.78
N PRO A 48 9.66 -27.85 8.08
CA PRO A 48 8.22 -27.99 7.95
C PRO A 48 7.85 -28.13 6.47
N ALA A 49 6.87 -28.99 6.17
CA ALA A 49 6.48 -29.45 4.83
C ALA A 49 6.06 -28.38 3.80
N GLY A 50 6.05 -27.08 4.13
CA GLY A 50 5.59 -26.00 3.24
C GLY A 50 6.60 -25.50 2.20
N LEU A 51 7.85 -26.00 2.19
CA LEU A 51 8.90 -25.54 1.26
C LEU A 51 9.04 -26.38 -0.01
N ARG A 52 8.50 -27.61 -0.06
CA ARG A 52 8.52 -28.43 -1.29
C ARG A 52 7.61 -27.87 -2.37
N ASP A 53 6.52 -27.19 -2.00
CA ASP A 53 5.63 -26.53 -2.96
C ASP A 53 6.26 -25.30 -3.62
N LEU A 54 7.20 -24.59 -2.97
CA LEU A 54 7.78 -23.37 -3.54
C LEU A 54 8.71 -23.64 -4.73
N GLN A 55 9.40 -24.78 -4.73
CA GLN A 55 10.26 -25.17 -5.85
C GLN A 55 9.44 -25.65 -7.06
N GLN A 56 8.22 -26.14 -6.83
CA GLN A 56 7.30 -26.59 -7.88
C GLN A 56 6.53 -25.42 -8.52
N VAL A 57 6.24 -24.35 -7.77
CA VAL A 57 5.58 -23.13 -8.30
C VAL A 57 6.51 -22.31 -9.20
N MET A 58 7.83 -22.43 -9.04
CA MET A 58 8.81 -21.76 -9.91
C MET A 58 8.96 -22.40 -11.30
N VAL A 59 8.33 -23.56 -11.56
CA VAL A 59 8.40 -24.28 -12.85
C VAL A 59 7.14 -24.09 -13.70
N SER A 60 6.14 -23.34 -13.24
CA SER A 60 4.91 -23.08 -14.00
C SER A 60 4.43 -21.64 -13.84
N GLY A 61 5.16 -20.69 -14.45
CA GLY A 61 4.68 -19.33 -14.66
C GLY A 61 3.95 -19.22 -16.02
N PRO A 62 2.80 -18.52 -16.10
CA PRO A 62 2.14 -18.27 -17.38
C PRO A 62 3.00 -17.36 -18.28
N ASN A 63 3.03 -17.71 -19.58
CA ASN A 63 3.76 -17.01 -20.63
C ASN A 63 3.29 -15.53 -20.76
N LEU A 64 4.22 -14.58 -20.72
CA LEU A 64 3.96 -13.13 -20.74
C LEU A 64 4.11 -12.50 -22.13
N ASN A 65 3.98 -13.28 -23.19
CA ASN A 65 4.15 -12.79 -24.56
C ASN A 65 2.87 -12.26 -25.19
N GLU A 66 2.08 -11.39 -24.53
CA GLU A 66 1.04 -10.60 -25.22
C GLU A 66 0.47 -9.49 -24.32
N THR A 67 1.16 -8.34 -24.22
CA THR A 67 0.50 -7.07 -23.90
C THR A 67 1.19 -5.93 -24.65
N SER A 68 0.67 -5.63 -25.84
CA SER A 68 0.93 -4.38 -26.56
C SER A 68 0.28 -3.23 -25.79
N ILE A 69 1.07 -2.26 -25.33
CA ILE A 69 0.57 -1.01 -24.74
C ILE A 69 0.73 0.09 -25.79
N VAL A 70 -0.40 0.50 -26.37
CA VAL A 70 -0.51 1.69 -27.23
C VAL A 70 -0.38 2.95 -26.38
N SER A 71 0.60 3.78 -26.73
CA SER A 71 0.82 5.12 -26.19
C SER A 71 -0.16 6.11 -26.82
N GLY A 72 -1.03 6.73 -26.01
CA GLY A 72 -1.93 7.80 -26.43
C GLY A 72 -1.45 9.13 -25.86
N GLY A 73 -0.79 9.94 -26.68
CA GLY A 73 -0.44 11.33 -26.38
C GLY A 73 -1.57 12.29 -26.72
N TYR A 74 -1.70 13.37 -25.95
CA TYR A 74 -2.40 14.59 -26.35
C TYR A 74 -1.61 15.80 -25.84
N GLY A 75 -1.31 16.72 -26.76
CA GLY A 75 -0.75 18.03 -26.49
C GLY A 75 -1.62 19.15 -27.09
N GLY A 76 -1.46 20.36 -26.52
CA GLY A 76 -1.91 21.67 -27.03
C GLY A 76 -3.32 22.10 -26.62
N THR A 77 -3.65 23.33 -26.20
CA THR A 77 -2.97 24.65 -26.17
C THR A 77 -3.82 25.64 -25.33
N THR A 78 -3.19 26.71 -24.78
CA THR A 78 -3.74 28.06 -24.43
C THR A 78 -4.83 28.12 -23.32
N GLU A 79 -4.83 28.95 -22.27
CA GLU A 79 -4.40 30.34 -22.03
C GLU A 79 -4.31 30.55 -20.49
N GLY A 80 -3.47 31.49 -20.03
CA GLY A 80 -3.34 31.81 -18.60
C GLY A 80 -4.35 32.84 -18.10
N ILE A 81 -4.61 32.83 -16.79
CA ILE A 81 -4.88 33.98 -15.89
C ILE A 81 -4.79 33.46 -14.43
N ILE A 82 -4.00 34.15 -13.61
CA ILE A 82 -3.96 34.00 -12.14
C ILE A 82 -4.99 34.99 -11.55
N PRO A 83 -5.79 34.59 -10.55
CA PRO A 83 -5.80 35.41 -9.33
C PRO A 83 -5.81 34.59 -8.03
N THR A 84 -5.20 35.23 -7.03
CA THR A 84 -4.96 34.79 -5.66
C THR A 84 -6.19 34.82 -4.74
N SER A 85 -6.12 33.99 -3.68
CA SER A 85 -6.75 34.10 -2.35
C SER A 85 -8.20 33.62 -2.13
N SER A 86 -8.33 32.53 -1.33
CA SER A 86 -9.07 32.54 -0.06
C SER A 86 -9.10 31.14 0.57
N ILE A 87 -8.53 31.05 1.78
CA ILE A 87 -8.58 29.88 2.65
C ILE A 87 -10.04 29.65 3.07
N LYS A 88 -10.59 28.47 2.79
CA LYS A 88 -11.80 27.93 3.42
C LYS A 88 -11.55 26.48 3.83
N GLY A 89 -11.85 26.18 5.10
CA GLY A 89 -11.65 24.89 5.76
C GLY A 89 -12.46 23.73 5.15
N PRO A 90 -12.36 22.51 5.72
CA PRO A 90 -12.76 21.30 5.05
C PRO A 90 -14.28 21.21 4.89
N ALA A 91 -14.73 21.24 3.63
CA ALA A 91 -16.09 20.91 3.24
C ALA A 91 -16.33 19.40 3.43
N VAL A 92 -17.36 19.05 4.20
CA VAL A 92 -17.88 17.69 4.29
C VAL A 92 -18.49 17.32 2.93
N ARG A 93 -17.75 16.56 2.11
CA ARG A 93 -18.29 15.94 0.89
C ARG A 93 -19.01 14.66 1.28
N LEU A 94 -20.34 14.69 1.30
CA LEU A 94 -21.18 13.49 1.34
C LEU A 94 -21.25 12.91 -0.07
N ASN A 95 -20.85 11.64 -0.22
CA ASN A 95 -20.89 10.93 -1.49
C ASN A 95 -22.30 10.36 -1.73
N ILE A 96 -22.95 10.72 -2.84
CA ILE A 96 -24.31 10.31 -3.22
C ILE A 96 -24.29 9.04 -4.12
N ASP A 97 -23.11 8.50 -4.45
CA ASP A 97 -22.98 7.41 -5.43
C ASP A 97 -23.29 6.00 -4.89
N PHE A 98 -23.97 5.86 -3.75
CA PHE A 98 -24.32 4.54 -3.17
C PHE A 98 -25.67 3.96 -3.62
N LEU A 99 -26.25 4.49 -4.70
CA LEU A 99 -27.47 3.99 -5.34
C LEU A 99 -27.14 3.34 -6.70
N GLY A 100 -26.47 2.18 -6.66
CA GLY A 100 -26.10 1.45 -7.87
C GLY A 100 -26.00 -0.06 -7.65
N ASN A 101 -27.09 -0.77 -7.92
CA ASN A 101 -27.22 -2.18 -8.30
C ASN A 101 -26.11 -3.19 -7.92
N ARG A 102 -26.47 -4.18 -7.10
CA ARG A 102 -26.05 -5.58 -7.34
C ARG A 102 -27.28 -6.50 -7.30
N ARG A 103 -27.72 -6.95 -8.47
CA ARG A 103 -28.53 -8.18 -8.62
C ARG A 103 -27.57 -9.35 -8.85
N ILE A 104 -27.80 -10.45 -8.13
CA ILE A 104 -27.20 -11.77 -8.39
C ILE A 104 -28.03 -12.44 -9.51
N PRO A 105 -27.44 -13.12 -10.51
CA PRO A 105 -28.20 -13.82 -11.52
C PRO A 105 -28.62 -15.22 -11.02
N ASN A 106 -29.85 -15.62 -11.32
CA ASN A 106 -30.28 -17.01 -11.30
C ASN A 106 -30.91 -17.35 -12.66
N GLU A 107 -30.45 -18.43 -13.28
CA GLU A 107 -30.90 -18.94 -14.58
C GLU A 107 -32.24 -19.69 -14.47
N GLY A 108 -33.03 -19.70 -15.55
CA GLY A 108 -34.12 -20.67 -15.73
C GLY A 108 -35.32 -20.24 -16.60
N GLN A 109 -35.23 -20.51 -17.91
CA GLN A 109 -36.28 -20.98 -18.85
C GLN A 109 -37.56 -20.14 -19.16
N GLY A 110 -37.67 -19.73 -20.44
CA GLY A 110 -38.67 -20.30 -21.37
C GLY A 110 -39.94 -19.51 -21.77
N SER A 111 -39.97 -19.13 -23.06
CA SER A 111 -41.12 -19.15 -24.01
C SER A 111 -42.04 -17.93 -24.26
N ASN A 112 -41.83 -17.35 -25.45
CA ASN A 112 -42.75 -16.98 -26.55
C ASN A 112 -44.12 -16.23 -26.40
N MET A 113 -44.18 -15.13 -27.18
CA MET A 113 -45.19 -14.71 -28.19
C MET A 113 -46.52 -13.96 -27.84
N HIS A 114 -46.63 -12.80 -28.52
CA HIS A 114 -47.79 -12.08 -29.11
C HIS A 114 -48.75 -11.16 -28.32
N HIS A 115 -48.67 -9.86 -28.72
CA HIS A 115 -49.70 -8.84 -29.00
C HIS A 115 -51.05 -8.85 -28.26
N SER A 116 -51.41 -7.69 -27.68
CA SER A 116 -52.51 -6.83 -28.18
C SER A 116 -52.65 -5.55 -27.34
N SER A 117 -52.85 -4.43 -28.04
CA SER A 117 -53.20 -3.12 -27.49
C SER A 117 -54.65 -3.08 -27.00
N SER A 118 -54.87 -2.64 -25.76
CA SER A 118 -56.07 -1.88 -25.38
C SER A 118 -55.88 -1.20 -24.01
N ASN A 119 -56.12 0.12 -24.00
CA ASN A 119 -56.32 1.05 -22.88
C ASN A 119 -55.93 0.61 -21.46
N SER A 120 -54.82 1.17 -20.95
CA SER A 120 -54.55 1.24 -19.52
C SER A 120 -53.78 2.52 -19.14
N SER A 121 -54.27 3.69 -19.55
CA SER A 121 -53.68 4.97 -19.11
C SER A 121 -53.95 5.28 -17.63
N THR A 122 -55.01 4.72 -17.04
CA THR A 122 -55.37 4.98 -15.63
C THR A 122 -54.54 4.15 -14.63
N THR A 123 -54.19 2.90 -14.97
CA THR A 123 -53.42 2.01 -14.08
C THR A 123 -51.92 2.33 -14.09
N ALA A 124 -51.39 2.83 -15.21
CA ALA A 124 -50.00 3.29 -15.31
C ALA A 124 -49.79 4.59 -14.51
N GLU A 125 -50.75 5.51 -14.52
CA GLU A 125 -50.70 6.75 -13.73
C GLU A 125 -50.85 6.48 -12.22
N GLU A 126 -51.72 5.57 -11.80
CA GLU A 126 -51.84 5.15 -10.39
C GLU A 126 -50.60 4.41 -9.89
N ALA A 127 -50.02 3.52 -10.71
CA ALA A 127 -48.75 2.86 -10.39
C ALA A 127 -47.59 3.87 -10.29
N THR A 128 -47.53 4.85 -11.21
CA THR A 128 -46.51 5.91 -11.20
C THR A 128 -46.69 6.86 -10.03
N ARG A 129 -47.93 7.19 -9.64
CA ARG A 129 -48.25 7.95 -8.43
C ARG A 129 -47.90 7.17 -7.16
N GLY A 130 -48.18 5.87 -7.11
CA GLY A 130 -47.77 5.00 -6.00
C GLY A 130 -46.25 4.97 -5.81
N ILE A 131 -45.50 4.85 -6.91
CA ILE A 131 -44.03 4.92 -6.90
C ILE A 131 -43.53 6.31 -6.45
N ALA A 132 -44.19 7.39 -6.88
CA ALA A 132 -43.81 8.75 -6.48
C ALA A 132 -44.05 9.00 -4.98
N VAL A 133 -45.16 8.50 -4.43
CA VAL A 133 -45.49 8.58 -3.00
C VAL A 133 -44.50 7.75 -2.18
N GLU A 134 -44.19 6.52 -2.59
CA GLU A 134 -43.20 5.68 -1.90
C GLU A 134 -41.81 6.34 -1.89
N LYS A 135 -41.38 6.91 -3.03
CA LYS A 135 -40.12 7.66 -3.10
C LYS A 135 -40.13 8.90 -2.20
N PHE A 136 -41.25 9.62 -2.12
CA PHE A 136 -41.40 10.76 -1.24
C PHE A 136 -41.32 10.34 0.24
N ASP A 137 -41.97 9.24 0.63
CA ASP A 137 -41.91 8.72 1.98
C ASP A 137 -40.51 8.22 2.37
N ILE A 138 -39.80 7.57 1.43
CA ILE A 138 -38.39 7.20 1.61
C ILE A 138 -37.55 8.47 1.84
N MET A 139 -37.74 9.51 1.03
CA MET A 139 -37.00 10.77 1.16
C MET A 139 -37.30 11.47 2.50
N LYS A 140 -38.56 11.48 2.92
CA LYS A 140 -38.98 12.03 4.21
C LYS A 140 -38.37 11.27 5.38
N LYS A 141 -38.42 9.93 5.35
CA LYS A 141 -37.81 9.08 6.38
C LYS A 141 -36.30 9.26 6.44
N TRP A 142 -35.64 9.34 5.28
CA TRP A 142 -34.21 9.63 5.18
C TRP A 142 -33.85 10.99 5.76
N GLY A 143 -34.60 12.05 5.41
CA GLY A 143 -34.38 13.40 5.92
C GLY A 143 -34.53 13.48 7.44
N LEU A 144 -35.57 12.83 8.00
CA LEU A 144 -35.79 12.78 9.44
C LEU A 144 -34.69 11.98 10.16
N SER A 145 -34.29 10.82 9.63
CA SER A 145 -33.20 10.02 10.18
C SER A 145 -31.87 10.79 10.18
N THR A 146 -31.58 11.48 9.07
CA THR A 146 -30.39 12.31 8.91
C THR A 146 -30.37 13.45 9.94
N TYR A 147 -31.50 14.12 10.14
CA TYR A 147 -31.63 15.16 11.16
C TYR A 147 -31.36 14.61 12.57
N LYS A 148 -31.95 13.47 12.93
CA LYS A 148 -31.75 12.82 14.24
C LYS A 148 -30.28 12.46 14.48
N CYS A 149 -29.63 11.83 13.51
CA CYS A 149 -28.22 11.47 13.61
C CYS A 149 -27.34 12.72 13.71
N THR A 150 -27.68 13.79 13.00
CA THR A 150 -26.96 15.08 13.09
C THR A 150 -27.14 15.72 14.46
N LYS A 151 -28.37 15.75 15.00
CA LYS A 151 -28.67 16.23 16.37
C LYS A 151 -27.86 15.44 17.39
N GLN A 152 -27.85 14.12 17.28
CA GLN A 152 -27.10 13.23 18.17
C GLN A 152 -25.59 13.48 18.10
N MET A 153 -25.02 13.52 16.90
CA MET A 153 -23.59 13.76 16.68
C MET A 153 -23.15 15.12 17.27
N ILE A 154 -23.94 16.17 17.06
CA ILE A 154 -23.68 17.50 17.65
C ILE A 154 -23.79 17.42 19.17
N SER A 155 -24.82 16.75 19.70
CA SER A 155 -25.02 16.59 21.14
C SER A 155 -23.84 15.88 21.82
N GLU A 156 -23.33 14.79 21.22
CA GLU A 156 -22.13 14.08 21.70
C GLU A 156 -20.89 15.00 21.71
N ARG A 157 -20.68 15.79 20.64
CA ARG A 157 -19.54 16.71 20.53
C ARG A 157 -19.53 17.79 21.59
N PHE A 158 -20.70 18.26 22.03
CA PHE A 158 -20.85 19.25 23.09
C PHE A 158 -20.98 18.63 24.50
N GLY A 159 -20.82 17.31 24.65
CA GLY A 159 -20.95 16.61 25.93
C GLY A 159 -22.37 16.58 26.49
N ARG A 160 -23.38 16.86 25.66
CA ARG A 160 -24.81 16.87 26.04
C ARG A 160 -25.53 15.58 25.65
N GLY A 161 -24.92 14.74 24.82
CA GLY A 161 -25.47 13.46 24.35
C GLY A 161 -24.72 12.28 24.95
N SER A 162 -25.46 11.24 25.35
CA SER A 162 -24.87 9.97 25.76
C SER A 162 -24.37 9.22 24.53
N ARG A 163 -23.10 8.79 24.54
CA ARG A 163 -22.44 8.05 23.47
C ARG A 163 -22.24 6.60 23.89
N THR A 164 -22.63 5.66 23.04
CA THR A 164 -22.29 4.24 23.21
C THR A 164 -20.80 4.03 22.94
N VAL A 165 -20.11 3.32 23.84
CA VAL A 165 -18.65 3.10 23.77
C VAL A 165 -18.33 1.63 23.92
N ASP A 166 -17.48 1.11 23.03
CA ASP A 166 -16.82 -0.19 23.16
C ASP A 166 -15.31 0.03 23.15
N LEU A 167 -14.71 0.09 24.34
CA LEU A 167 -13.30 0.47 24.51
C LEU A 167 -12.35 -0.53 23.83
N GLU A 168 -12.67 -1.81 23.89
CA GLU A 168 -11.83 -2.85 23.30
C GLU A 168 -11.88 -2.77 21.77
N LEU A 169 -13.08 -2.67 21.20
CA LEU A 169 -13.25 -2.58 19.75
C LEU A 169 -12.68 -1.27 19.20
N GLU A 170 -12.84 -0.14 19.91
CA GLU A 170 -12.24 1.14 19.53
C GLU A 170 -10.70 1.07 19.52
N ALA A 171 -10.10 0.43 20.52
CA ALA A 171 -8.65 0.23 20.55
C ALA A 171 -8.17 -0.62 19.36
N GLN A 172 -8.87 -1.72 19.05
CA GLN A 172 -8.53 -2.56 17.90
C GLN A 172 -8.68 -1.82 16.56
N ILE A 173 -9.73 -1.01 16.40
CA ILE A 173 -9.95 -0.17 15.20
C ILE A 173 -8.81 0.84 15.05
N GLU A 174 -8.36 1.47 16.14
CA GLU A 174 -7.28 2.45 16.06
C GLU A 174 -5.94 1.78 15.68
N VAL A 175 -5.65 0.60 16.24
CA VAL A 175 -4.49 -0.21 15.83
C VAL A 175 -4.55 -0.55 14.35
N LEU A 176 -5.72 -0.90 13.81
CA LEU A 176 -5.89 -1.14 12.38
C LEU A 176 -5.60 0.13 11.55
N ARG A 177 -6.17 1.28 11.93
CA ARG A 177 -5.95 2.56 11.23
C ARG A 177 -4.48 2.97 11.22
N GLU A 178 -3.81 2.85 12.37
CA GLU A 178 -2.37 3.08 12.52
C GLU A 178 -1.54 2.13 11.64
N THR A 179 -1.89 0.84 11.65
CA THR A 179 -1.22 -0.18 10.84
C THR A 179 -1.37 0.10 9.35
N LYS A 180 -2.58 0.46 8.88
CA LYS A 180 -2.83 0.83 7.48
C LYS A 180 -1.96 2.01 7.08
N ARG A 181 -1.93 3.09 7.88
CA ARG A 181 -1.08 4.27 7.63
C ARG A 181 0.40 3.90 7.49
N LYS A 182 0.91 3.03 8.37
CA LYS A 182 2.30 2.54 8.30
C LYS A 182 2.56 1.76 7.01
N TYR A 183 1.64 0.89 6.61
CA TYR A 183 1.81 0.10 5.38
C TYR A 183 1.66 0.94 4.11
N GLU A 184 0.82 1.97 4.11
CA GLU A 184 0.76 2.97 3.04
C GLU A 184 2.10 3.70 2.89
N ASN A 185 2.75 4.05 3.99
CA ASN A 185 4.09 4.65 3.94
C ASN A 185 5.13 3.66 3.39
N VAL A 186 5.11 2.40 3.80
CA VAL A 186 5.98 1.35 3.22
C VAL A 186 5.74 1.22 1.71
N LEU A 187 4.47 1.18 1.29
CA LEU A 187 4.10 1.09 -0.12
C LEU A 187 4.58 2.30 -0.92
N ARG A 188 4.48 3.51 -0.36
CA ARG A 188 5.01 4.75 -0.96
C ARG A 188 6.52 4.68 -1.13
N LEU A 189 7.25 4.25 -0.10
CA LEU A 189 8.70 4.11 -0.16
C LEU A 189 9.14 3.01 -1.14
N ALA A 190 8.45 1.88 -1.17
CA ALA A 190 8.73 0.80 -2.11
C ALA A 190 8.54 1.25 -3.56
N ARG A 191 7.48 2.01 -3.86
CA ARG A 191 7.27 2.61 -5.19
C ARG A 191 8.39 3.60 -5.57
N ALA A 192 8.79 4.46 -4.63
CA ALA A 192 9.90 5.39 -4.86
C ALA A 192 11.21 4.62 -5.14
N LEU A 193 11.49 3.57 -4.37
CA LEU A 193 12.63 2.69 -4.57
C LEU A 193 12.58 2.04 -5.96
N THR A 194 11.45 1.45 -6.36
CA THR A 194 11.28 0.86 -7.70
C THR A 194 11.58 1.88 -8.79
N ASN A 195 11.04 3.10 -8.69
CA ASN A 195 11.21 4.13 -9.71
C ASN A 195 12.67 4.57 -9.82
N HIS A 196 13.33 4.85 -8.70
CA HIS A 196 14.73 5.25 -8.70
C HIS A 196 15.64 4.13 -9.21
N PHE A 197 15.36 2.89 -8.80
CA PHE A 197 16.12 1.73 -9.23
C PHE A 197 15.90 1.43 -10.72
N TYR A 198 14.69 1.64 -11.23
CA TYR A 198 14.42 1.57 -12.67
C TYR A 198 15.26 2.58 -13.45
N SER A 199 15.26 3.86 -13.03
CA SER A 199 16.10 4.89 -13.65
C SER A 199 17.58 4.52 -13.61
N MET A 200 18.07 3.99 -12.48
CA MET A 200 19.44 3.51 -12.34
C MET A 200 19.77 2.42 -13.38
N VAL A 201 18.91 1.39 -13.50
CA VAL A 201 19.10 0.29 -14.47
C VAL A 201 19.11 0.82 -15.91
N GLN A 202 18.25 1.79 -16.25
CA GLN A 202 18.27 2.41 -17.59
C GLN A 202 19.58 3.17 -17.86
N THR A 203 20.10 3.89 -16.87
CA THR A 203 21.41 4.55 -17.00
C THR A 203 22.55 3.54 -17.12
N GLN A 204 22.52 2.43 -16.37
CA GLN A 204 23.49 1.36 -16.50
C GLN A 204 23.46 0.73 -17.91
N HIS A 205 22.29 0.57 -18.51
CA HIS A 205 22.16 0.06 -19.88
C HIS A 205 22.84 0.99 -20.89
N ALA A 206 22.50 2.28 -20.85
CA ALA A 206 23.10 3.28 -21.74
C ALA A 206 24.62 3.39 -21.56
N LEU A 207 25.10 3.29 -20.32
CA LEU A 207 26.52 3.31 -20.01
C LEU A 207 27.22 2.05 -20.55
N GLY A 208 26.60 0.88 -20.38
CA GLY A 208 27.10 -0.38 -20.93
C GLY A 208 27.22 -0.38 -22.44
N ASP A 209 26.20 0.15 -23.14
CA ASP A 209 26.22 0.29 -24.61
C ASP A 209 27.32 1.24 -25.08
N THR A 210 27.48 2.37 -24.39
CA THR A 210 28.53 3.36 -24.71
C THR A 210 29.92 2.77 -24.52
N PHE A 211 30.15 2.03 -23.43
CA PHE A 211 31.43 1.33 -23.22
C PHE A 211 31.67 0.23 -24.26
N ALA A 212 30.64 -0.53 -24.66
CA ALA A 212 30.79 -1.55 -25.69
C ALA A 212 31.18 -0.93 -27.05
N ASP A 213 30.60 0.21 -27.41
CA ASP A 213 30.92 0.94 -28.63
C ASP A 213 32.37 1.47 -28.61
N LEU A 214 32.79 2.09 -27.49
CA LEU A 214 34.16 2.58 -27.33
C LEU A 214 35.20 1.45 -27.32
N SER A 215 34.88 0.29 -26.73
CA SER A 215 35.74 -0.90 -26.77
C SER A 215 36.07 -1.33 -28.21
N GLN A 216 35.11 -1.23 -29.12
CA GLN A 216 35.31 -1.59 -30.53
C GLN A 216 36.08 -0.51 -31.32
N LYS A 217 35.97 0.75 -30.91
CA LYS A 217 36.51 1.91 -31.65
C LYS A 217 37.85 2.43 -31.14
N SER A 218 38.27 2.01 -29.94
CA SER A 218 39.51 2.44 -29.31
C SER A 218 40.39 1.22 -28.99
N PRO A 219 41.18 0.72 -29.97
CA PRO A 219 42.02 -0.46 -29.78
C PRO A 219 42.97 -0.37 -28.59
N GLU A 220 43.43 0.84 -28.25
CA GLU A 220 44.35 1.10 -27.15
C GLU A 220 43.71 0.94 -25.76
N LEU A 221 42.37 1.04 -25.67
CA LEU A 221 41.58 0.96 -24.44
C LEU A 221 40.48 -0.11 -24.52
N ARG A 222 40.61 -1.01 -25.50
CA ARG A 222 39.57 -1.98 -25.86
C ARG A 222 39.17 -2.83 -24.66
N ASP A 223 40.15 -3.32 -23.92
CA ASP A 223 39.96 -4.22 -22.80
C ASP A 223 39.26 -3.50 -21.63
N GLU A 224 39.74 -2.30 -21.27
CA GLU A 224 39.20 -1.50 -20.18
C GLU A 224 37.74 -1.14 -20.41
N PHE A 225 37.41 -0.67 -21.61
CA PHE A 225 36.03 -0.42 -21.99
C PHE A 225 35.20 -1.71 -22.03
N GLY A 226 35.78 -2.81 -22.52
CA GLY A 226 35.12 -4.12 -22.55
C GLY A 226 34.71 -4.62 -21.18
N TYR A 227 35.61 -4.58 -20.19
CA TYR A 227 35.33 -5.03 -18.82
C TYR A 227 34.23 -4.21 -18.15
N ASN A 228 34.25 -2.88 -18.37
CA ASN A 228 33.21 -2.00 -17.85
C ASN A 228 31.86 -2.24 -18.55
N ALA A 229 31.85 -2.47 -19.87
CA ALA A 229 30.62 -2.78 -20.62
C ALA A 229 29.95 -4.05 -20.10
N GLU A 230 30.72 -5.13 -19.91
CA GLU A 230 30.20 -6.40 -19.42
C GLU A 230 29.71 -6.31 -17.97
N THR A 231 30.41 -5.55 -17.12
CA THR A 231 29.96 -5.28 -15.75
C THR A 231 28.59 -4.58 -15.75
N GLN A 232 28.42 -3.54 -16.56
CA GLN A 232 27.14 -2.82 -16.63
C GLN A 232 26.00 -3.69 -17.19
N LYS A 233 26.25 -4.49 -18.24
CA LYS A 233 25.26 -5.43 -18.78
C LYS A 233 24.79 -6.44 -17.74
N LEU A 234 25.71 -6.99 -16.94
CA LEU A 234 25.35 -7.92 -15.88
C LEU A 234 24.49 -7.25 -14.80
N LEU A 235 24.89 -6.06 -14.34
CA LEU A 235 24.12 -5.29 -13.36
C LEU A 235 22.70 -4.98 -13.87
N CYS A 236 22.56 -4.68 -15.16
CA CYS A 236 21.24 -4.48 -15.79
C CYS A 236 20.39 -5.74 -15.74
N LYS A 237 20.92 -6.89 -16.20
CA LYS A 237 20.20 -8.16 -16.22
C LYS A 237 19.71 -8.58 -14.82
N ASN A 238 20.60 -8.47 -13.82
CA ASN A 238 20.23 -8.77 -12.43
C ASN A 238 19.26 -7.71 -11.88
N GLY A 239 19.41 -6.46 -12.30
CA GLY A 239 18.55 -5.33 -11.92
C GLY A 239 17.12 -5.48 -12.43
N GLU A 240 16.92 -5.95 -13.66
CA GLU A 240 15.58 -6.25 -14.22
C GLU A 240 14.86 -7.34 -13.41
N THR A 241 15.59 -8.38 -13.01
CA THR A 241 15.05 -9.44 -12.16
C THR A 241 14.62 -8.90 -10.79
N LEU A 242 15.47 -8.07 -10.17
CA LEU A 242 15.13 -7.42 -8.90
C LEU A 242 13.94 -6.45 -9.05
N LEU A 243 13.86 -5.68 -10.13
CA LEU A 243 12.71 -4.82 -10.43
C LEU A 243 11.40 -5.62 -10.49
N GLY A 244 11.42 -6.79 -11.13
CA GLY A 244 10.28 -7.70 -11.14
C GLY A 244 9.85 -8.11 -9.72
N ALA A 245 10.80 -8.48 -8.86
CA ALA A 245 10.53 -8.87 -7.48
C ALA A 245 9.98 -7.70 -6.63
N ILE A 246 10.54 -6.50 -6.75
CA ILE A 246 10.05 -5.32 -6.02
C ILE A 246 8.66 -4.92 -6.50
N ASN A 247 8.38 -4.97 -7.82
CA ASN A 247 7.04 -4.71 -8.34
C ASN A 247 6.00 -5.73 -7.83
N TYR A 248 6.37 -7.01 -7.74
CA TYR A 248 5.52 -8.04 -7.16
C TYR A 248 5.19 -7.75 -5.68
N PHE A 249 6.19 -7.34 -4.90
CA PHE A 249 6.01 -6.89 -3.52
C PHE A 249 5.04 -5.69 -3.46
N VAL A 250 5.28 -4.63 -4.24
CA VAL A 250 4.43 -3.43 -4.31
C VAL A 250 2.98 -3.79 -4.62
N SER A 251 2.74 -4.66 -5.60
CA SER A 251 1.38 -5.10 -5.98
C SER A 251 0.69 -5.88 -4.85
N SER A 252 1.41 -6.76 -4.19
CA SER A 252 0.90 -7.57 -3.08
C SER A 252 0.53 -6.71 -1.87
N ILE A 253 1.41 -5.78 -1.48
CA ILE A 253 1.14 -4.84 -0.38
C ILE A 253 0.00 -3.88 -0.74
N ASN A 254 -0.06 -3.40 -1.98
CA ASN A 254 -1.17 -2.57 -2.45
C ASN A 254 -2.51 -3.31 -2.32
N THR A 255 -2.57 -4.60 -2.63
CA THR A 255 -3.79 -5.41 -2.47
C THR A 255 -4.18 -5.53 -1.00
N LEU A 256 -3.22 -5.85 -0.11
CA LEU A 256 -3.49 -5.94 1.33
C LEU A 256 -4.05 -4.61 1.88
N VAL A 257 -3.43 -3.49 1.52
CA VAL A 257 -3.76 -2.16 2.06
C VAL A 257 -5.05 -1.58 1.45
N ASN A 258 -5.14 -1.56 0.11
CA ASN A 258 -6.20 -0.82 -0.59
C ASN A 258 -7.41 -1.70 -0.95
N LYS A 259 -7.33 -3.02 -0.76
CA LYS A 259 -8.48 -3.91 -0.94
C LYS A 259 -8.86 -4.58 0.38
N THR A 260 -7.96 -5.36 0.97
CA THR A 260 -8.29 -6.19 2.14
C THR A 260 -8.57 -5.36 3.41
N MET A 261 -7.68 -4.41 3.74
CA MET A 261 -7.90 -3.53 4.90
C MET A 261 -9.06 -2.55 4.65
N GLU A 262 -9.23 -2.06 3.42
CA GLU A 262 -10.33 -1.13 3.10
C GLU A 262 -11.70 -1.80 3.21
N ASP A 263 -11.84 -3.09 2.85
CA ASP A 263 -13.09 -3.85 3.08
C ASP A 263 -13.48 -3.90 4.56
N THR A 264 -12.51 -4.11 5.45
CA THR A 264 -12.75 -4.10 6.91
C THR A 264 -13.08 -2.69 7.40
N LEU A 265 -12.37 -1.66 6.92
CA LEU A 265 -12.66 -0.27 7.25
C LEU A 265 -14.04 0.19 6.77
N MET A 266 -14.53 -0.36 5.65
CA MET A 266 -15.88 -0.09 5.18
C MET A 266 -16.93 -0.65 6.17
N THR A 267 -16.74 -1.87 6.67
CA THR A 267 -17.62 -2.44 7.70
C THR A 267 -17.54 -1.65 9.02
N ILE A 268 -16.36 -1.16 9.40
CA ILE A 268 -16.20 -0.26 10.56
C ILE A 268 -17.01 1.03 10.37
N LYS A 269 -16.97 1.66 9.18
CA LYS A 269 -17.78 2.85 8.89
C LYS A 269 -19.28 2.56 9.03
N MET A 270 -19.74 1.39 8.57
CA MET A 270 -21.13 0.96 8.74
C MET A 270 -21.50 0.77 10.21
N TYR A 271 -20.62 0.16 11.01
CA TYR A 271 -20.76 0.02 12.45
C TYR A 271 -20.83 1.38 13.17
N GLU A 272 -19.91 2.30 12.87
CA GLU A 272 -19.88 3.64 13.47
C GLU A 272 -21.16 4.43 13.15
N ASN A 273 -21.68 4.30 11.92
CA ASN A 273 -22.96 4.89 11.55
C ASN A 273 -24.14 4.23 12.28
N ALA A 274 -24.16 2.90 12.38
CA ALA A 274 -25.22 2.18 13.10
C ALA A 274 -25.23 2.51 14.60
N ARG A 275 -24.05 2.72 15.21
CA ARG A 275 -23.91 3.22 16.59
C ARG A 275 -24.57 4.59 16.76
N LEU A 276 -24.29 5.52 15.85
CA LEU A 276 -24.86 6.86 15.88
C LEU A 276 -26.39 6.85 15.72
N GLU A 277 -26.91 6.03 14.79
CA GLU A 277 -28.35 5.83 14.62
C GLU A 277 -28.98 5.24 15.89
N PHE A 278 -28.35 4.22 16.49
CA PHE A 278 -28.80 3.61 17.73
C PHE A 278 -28.88 4.64 18.87
N ASP A 279 -27.82 5.42 19.08
CA ASP A 279 -27.79 6.46 20.11
C ASP A 279 -28.86 7.54 19.87
N ALA A 280 -29.09 7.94 18.62
CA ALA A 280 -30.13 8.91 18.29
C ALA A 280 -31.55 8.38 18.60
N HIS A 281 -31.82 7.12 18.26
CA HIS A 281 -33.12 6.49 18.55
C HIS A 281 -33.31 6.18 20.05
N ARG A 282 -32.22 5.93 20.79
CA ARG A 282 -32.24 5.82 22.24
C ARG A 282 -32.60 7.15 22.90
N ALA A 283 -31.93 8.24 22.50
CA ALA A 283 -32.19 9.58 23.03
C ALA A 283 -33.63 10.04 22.74
N ASP A 284 -34.15 9.79 21.53
CA ASP A 284 -35.54 10.11 21.18
C ASP A 284 -36.56 9.34 22.05
N LEU A 285 -36.31 8.07 22.33
CA LEU A 285 -37.17 7.25 23.18
C LEU A 285 -37.13 7.74 24.65
N GLU A 286 -35.94 8.08 25.15
CA GLU A 286 -35.76 8.69 26.47
C GLU A 286 -36.51 10.05 26.55
N GLU A 287 -36.40 10.90 25.53
CA GLU A 287 -37.09 12.19 25.43
C GLU A 287 -38.62 12.02 25.45
N LEU A 288 -39.17 11.10 24.66
CA LEU A 288 -40.61 10.80 24.65
C LEU A 288 -41.11 10.23 25.97
N ASN A 289 -40.31 9.44 26.67
CA ASN A 289 -40.69 8.85 27.95
C ASN A 289 -40.83 9.87 29.09
N MET A 290 -40.20 11.04 28.97
CA MET A 290 -40.36 12.17 29.90
C MET A 290 -41.62 13.00 29.63
N GLY A 291 -42.31 12.76 28.51
CA GLY A 291 -43.55 13.44 28.14
C GLY A 291 -44.79 12.93 28.88
N PRO A 292 -45.94 13.63 28.69
CA PRO A 292 -47.22 13.22 29.27
C PRO A 292 -47.69 11.86 28.73
N ARG A 293 -48.40 11.07 29.54
CA ARG A 293 -48.86 9.71 29.19
C ARG A 293 -50.28 9.68 28.60
N ASP A 294 -50.57 10.62 27.71
CA ASP A 294 -51.83 10.61 26.95
C ASP A 294 -51.81 9.55 25.82
N ALA A 295 -52.98 9.24 25.26
CA ALA A 295 -53.13 8.17 24.26
C ALA A 295 -52.27 8.40 23.00
N VAL A 296 -52.09 9.65 22.57
CA VAL A 296 -51.29 9.99 21.38
C VAL A 296 -49.80 9.81 21.68
N THR A 297 -49.34 10.27 22.83
CA THR A 297 -47.96 10.14 23.27
C THR A 297 -47.60 8.68 23.53
N MET A 298 -48.51 7.90 24.10
CA MET A 298 -48.33 6.45 24.30
C MET A 298 -48.15 5.70 22.97
N ALA A 299 -48.93 6.02 21.94
CA ALA A 299 -48.76 5.43 20.61
C ALA A 299 -47.40 5.81 19.97
N ARG A 300 -46.93 7.04 20.18
CA ARG A 300 -45.61 7.49 19.71
C ARG A 300 -44.46 6.80 20.44
N ILE A 301 -44.61 6.56 21.75
CA ILE A 301 -43.63 5.82 22.56
C ILE A 301 -43.54 4.37 22.07
N GLU A 302 -44.66 3.71 21.80
CA GLU A 302 -44.66 2.35 21.25
C GLU A 302 -43.93 2.28 19.89
N ALA A 303 -44.22 3.21 18.98
CA ALA A 303 -43.51 3.30 17.71
C ALA A 303 -42.00 3.57 17.89
N ALA A 304 -41.63 4.47 18.82
CA ALA A 304 -40.23 4.76 19.13
C ALA A 304 -39.50 3.55 19.73
N GLN A 305 -40.18 2.76 20.57
CA GLN A 305 -39.65 1.53 21.15
C GLN A 305 -39.31 0.50 20.07
N GLN A 306 -40.18 0.33 19.07
CA GLN A 306 -39.92 -0.55 17.93
C GLN A 306 -38.71 -0.08 17.11
N GLN A 307 -38.61 1.23 16.82
CA GLN A 307 -37.46 1.77 16.10
C GLN A 307 -36.15 1.60 16.89
N TYR A 308 -36.17 1.86 18.21
CA TYR A 308 -35.03 1.61 19.08
C TYR A 308 -34.54 0.16 18.97
N GLN A 309 -35.45 -0.81 19.03
CA GLN A 309 -35.09 -2.23 18.95
C GLN A 309 -34.47 -2.59 17.59
N ILE A 310 -35.03 -2.10 16.49
CA ILE A 310 -34.48 -2.31 15.13
C ILE A 310 -33.04 -1.78 15.02
N HIS A 311 -32.79 -0.56 15.50
CA HIS A 311 -31.47 0.05 15.43
C HIS A 311 -30.48 -0.59 16.40
N LYS A 312 -30.94 -1.05 17.57
CA LYS A 312 -30.14 -1.83 18.52
C LYS A 312 -29.66 -3.15 17.89
N GLU A 313 -30.55 -3.91 17.27
CA GLU A 313 -30.19 -5.17 16.61
C GLU A 313 -29.23 -4.96 15.45
N LYS A 314 -29.43 -3.91 14.66
CA LYS A 314 -28.50 -3.52 13.58
C LYS A 314 -27.11 -3.19 14.14
N TYR A 315 -27.05 -2.40 15.21
CA TYR A 315 -25.80 -2.04 15.88
C TYR A 315 -25.06 -3.27 16.41
N GLU A 316 -25.73 -4.14 17.18
CA GLU A 316 -25.11 -5.34 17.77
C GLU A 316 -24.63 -6.32 16.69
N ARG A 317 -25.39 -6.47 15.60
CA ARG A 317 -24.97 -7.29 14.45
C ARG A 317 -23.68 -6.76 13.83
N LEU A 318 -23.63 -5.46 13.52
CA LEU A 318 -22.43 -4.84 12.92
C LEU A 318 -21.24 -4.82 13.87
N ARG A 319 -21.47 -4.71 15.18
CA ARG A 319 -20.45 -4.84 16.21
C ARG A 319 -19.79 -6.22 16.19
N SER A 320 -20.60 -7.27 16.09
CA SER A 320 -20.14 -8.65 15.91
C SER A 320 -19.37 -8.82 14.58
N ASP A 321 -19.92 -8.30 13.47
CA ASP A 321 -19.29 -8.39 12.15
C ASP A 321 -17.90 -7.73 12.13
N VAL A 322 -17.75 -6.54 12.72
CA VAL A 322 -16.44 -5.86 12.84
C VAL A 322 -15.48 -6.70 13.67
N SER A 323 -15.92 -7.23 14.81
CA SER A 323 -15.07 -8.06 15.69
C SER A 323 -14.55 -9.30 14.97
N ILE A 324 -15.40 -9.95 14.16
CA ILE A 324 -15.02 -11.11 13.36
C ILE A 324 -14.07 -10.71 12.23
N LYS A 325 -14.40 -9.65 11.47
CA LYS A 325 -13.55 -9.18 10.37
C LYS A 325 -12.15 -8.77 10.84
N LEU A 326 -12.03 -8.11 11.99
CA LEU A 326 -10.74 -7.73 12.56
C LEU A 326 -9.86 -8.96 12.83
N LYS A 327 -10.42 -10.04 13.38
CA LYS A 327 -9.69 -11.30 13.62
C LYS A 327 -9.20 -11.93 12.31
N PHE A 328 -10.08 -12.06 11.32
CA PHE A 328 -9.72 -12.61 10.01
C PHE A 328 -8.68 -11.76 9.29
N LEU A 329 -8.82 -10.43 9.36
CA LEU A 329 -7.87 -9.50 8.78
C LEU A 329 -6.50 -9.63 9.43
N GLU A 330 -6.44 -9.78 10.75
CA GLU A 330 -5.17 -9.92 11.47
C GLU A 330 -4.41 -11.18 11.05
N GLU A 331 -5.10 -12.32 10.98
CA GLU A 331 -4.50 -13.55 10.47
C GLU A 331 -4.01 -13.42 9.01
N ASN A 332 -4.84 -12.84 8.13
CA ASN A 332 -4.50 -12.65 6.74
C ASN A 332 -3.30 -11.69 6.58
N ARG A 333 -3.32 -10.59 7.33
CA ARG A 333 -2.25 -9.58 7.36
C ARG A 333 -0.92 -10.21 7.71
N VAL A 334 -0.86 -10.97 8.81
CA VAL A 334 0.37 -11.63 9.25
C VAL A 334 0.89 -12.60 8.19
N LYS A 335 0.00 -13.44 7.62
CA LYS A 335 0.37 -14.40 6.56
C LYS A 335 0.94 -13.71 5.32
N VAL A 336 0.25 -12.68 4.82
CA VAL A 336 0.70 -11.93 3.63
C VAL A 336 2.02 -11.21 3.91
N MET A 337 2.10 -10.46 5.02
CA MET A 337 3.31 -9.70 5.34
C MET A 337 4.51 -10.60 5.59
N HIS A 338 4.35 -11.73 6.28
CA HIS A 338 5.43 -12.69 6.48
C HIS A 338 6.02 -13.16 5.14
N LYS A 339 5.16 -13.59 4.21
CA LYS A 339 5.58 -14.03 2.88
C LYS A 339 6.24 -12.90 2.09
N GLN A 340 5.61 -11.73 2.03
CA GLN A 340 6.07 -10.63 1.19
C GLN A 340 7.37 -10.00 1.70
N LEU A 341 7.53 -9.83 3.01
CA LEU A 341 8.77 -9.32 3.60
C LEU A 341 9.95 -10.27 3.34
N LEU A 342 9.72 -11.59 3.45
CA LEU A 342 10.76 -12.58 3.20
C LEU A 342 11.16 -12.62 1.72
N LEU A 343 10.18 -12.60 0.79
CA LEU A 343 10.47 -12.55 -0.65
C LEU A 343 11.23 -11.27 -1.02
N PHE A 344 10.83 -10.13 -0.48
CA PHE A 344 11.52 -8.86 -0.70
C PHE A 344 12.97 -8.91 -0.19
N HIS A 345 13.19 -9.36 1.04
CA HIS A 345 14.53 -9.52 1.60
C HIS A 345 15.39 -10.46 0.75
N ASN A 346 14.87 -11.65 0.41
CA ASN A 346 15.61 -12.63 -0.37
C ASN A 346 16.00 -12.10 -1.75
N ALA A 347 15.11 -11.36 -2.42
CA ALA A 347 15.40 -10.76 -3.72
C ALA A 347 16.52 -9.71 -3.63
N ILE A 348 16.46 -8.85 -2.62
CA ILE A 348 17.49 -7.82 -2.38
C ILE A 348 18.84 -8.49 -2.07
N SER A 349 18.87 -9.44 -1.14
CA SER A 349 20.09 -10.17 -0.77
C SER A 349 20.68 -10.93 -1.96
N ALA A 350 19.84 -11.59 -2.76
CA ALA A 350 20.29 -12.32 -3.94
C ALA A 350 20.88 -11.39 -5.02
N TYR A 351 20.28 -10.22 -5.23
CA TYR A 351 20.83 -9.23 -6.17
C TYR A 351 22.25 -8.79 -5.77
N PHE A 352 22.45 -8.40 -4.52
CA PHE A 352 23.76 -7.95 -4.06
C PHE A 352 24.79 -9.08 -3.99
N ALA A 353 24.41 -10.26 -3.49
CA ALA A 353 25.31 -11.42 -3.44
C ALA A 353 25.71 -11.91 -4.83
N GLY A 354 24.76 -11.95 -5.78
CA GLY A 354 25.03 -12.33 -7.16
C GLY A 354 25.95 -11.35 -7.88
N ASN A 355 25.88 -10.06 -7.54
CA ASN A 355 26.78 -9.04 -8.09
C ASN A 355 28.16 -9.02 -7.40
N GLN A 356 28.24 -9.36 -6.11
CA GLN A 356 29.49 -9.34 -5.34
C GLN A 356 30.52 -10.33 -5.91
N GLN A 357 30.11 -11.56 -6.23
CA GLN A 357 31.02 -12.58 -6.76
C GLN A 357 31.70 -12.13 -8.05
N GLN A 358 30.96 -11.44 -8.93
CA GLN A 358 31.53 -10.93 -10.16
C GLN A 358 32.44 -9.72 -9.90
N LEU A 359 32.05 -8.83 -8.98
CA LEU A 359 32.87 -7.68 -8.61
C LEU A 359 34.23 -8.12 -8.06
N GLU A 360 34.26 -9.16 -7.22
CA GLU A 360 35.51 -9.75 -6.72
C GLU A 360 36.37 -10.36 -7.84
N GLN A 361 35.76 -10.94 -8.87
CA GLN A 361 36.49 -11.43 -10.04
C GLN A 361 37.11 -10.27 -10.82
N THR A 362 36.36 -9.21 -11.10
CA THR A 362 36.87 -8.02 -11.80
C THR A 362 37.98 -7.32 -11.02
N LEU A 363 37.88 -7.23 -9.69
CA LEU A 363 38.91 -6.63 -8.84
C LEU A 363 40.23 -7.42 -8.85
N LYS A 364 40.18 -8.74 -8.99
CA LYS A 364 41.40 -9.57 -9.14
C LYS A 364 42.12 -9.28 -10.46
N GLU A 365 41.39 -8.96 -11.53
CA GLU A 365 41.98 -8.60 -12.82
C GLU A 365 42.70 -7.24 -12.79
N PHE A 366 42.17 -6.27 -12.03
CA PHE A 366 42.85 -4.98 -11.80
C PHE A 366 44.21 -5.15 -11.10
N ASN A 367 44.33 -6.09 -10.17
CA ASN A 367 45.57 -6.34 -9.45
C ASN A 367 46.64 -7.08 -10.29
N ILE A 368 46.28 -7.66 -11.44
CA ILE A 368 47.20 -8.45 -12.27
C ILE A 368 47.68 -7.67 -13.52
N LYS A 369 46.96 -6.64 -13.98
CA LYS A 369 47.29 -5.91 -15.23
C LYS A 369 48.26 -4.72 -15.11
N LEU A 370 48.90 -4.47 -13.96
CA LEU A 370 50.00 -3.51 -13.85
C LEU A 370 51.35 -4.14 -14.29
N LYS A 371 51.46 -4.62 -15.53
CA LYS A 371 52.78 -4.78 -16.17
C LYS A 371 53.07 -3.49 -16.95
N PRO A 372 54.15 -2.76 -16.63
CA PRO A 372 54.47 -1.51 -17.29
C PRO A 372 54.73 -1.74 -18.79
N PRO A 373 54.31 -0.80 -19.67
CA PRO A 373 54.60 -0.90 -21.09
C PRO A 373 56.12 -0.88 -21.30
N GLY A 374 56.71 -1.99 -21.76
CA GLY A 374 58.15 -2.10 -22.01
C GLY A 374 58.85 -3.38 -21.53
N ALA A 375 58.14 -4.30 -20.85
CA ALA A 375 58.73 -5.51 -20.27
C ALA A 375 59.26 -6.56 -21.28
N ASP A 376 58.99 -6.41 -22.59
CA ASP A 376 59.37 -7.38 -23.62
C ASP A 376 60.60 -6.97 -24.46
N LYS A 377 61.33 -5.90 -24.09
CA LYS A 377 62.61 -5.59 -24.74
C LYS A 377 63.76 -5.81 -23.75
N PRO A 378 64.68 -6.77 -24.01
CA PRO A 378 65.85 -6.92 -23.16
C PRO A 378 66.66 -5.62 -23.19
N SER A 379 67.13 -5.23 -22.02
CA SER A 379 67.99 -4.06 -21.86
C SER A 379 69.29 -4.32 -22.58
N TRP A 380 69.74 -3.39 -23.44
CA TRP A 380 71.03 -3.47 -24.14
C TRP A 380 72.24 -3.65 -23.20
N LEU A 381 72.06 -3.43 -21.90
CA LEU A 381 73.05 -3.68 -20.84
C LEU A 381 73.22 -5.16 -20.46
N GLU A 382 72.37 -6.07 -20.94
CA GLU A 382 72.50 -7.52 -20.72
C GLU A 382 73.34 -8.24 -21.80
N GLU A 383 73.86 -7.51 -22.79
CA GLU A 383 74.55 -8.06 -23.98
C GLU A 383 76.05 -7.70 -24.06
N GLN A 384 76.75 -7.58 -22.92
CA GLN A 384 78.21 -7.39 -22.84
C GLN A 384 78.89 -8.44 -21.95
#